data_AF-A0A1G0D4A8-F1
#
_entry.id   AF-A0A1G0D4A8-F1
#
_cell.length_a   1.000
_cell.length_b   1.000
_cell.length_c   1.000
_cell.angle_alpha   90.00
_cell.angle_beta   90.00
_cell.angle_gamma   90.00
#
_symmetry.space_group_name_H-M   'P 1'
#
loop_
_entity.id
_entity.type
_entity.pdbx_description
1 polymer ?
#
loop_
_entity_poly.entity_id
_entity_poly.type
_entity_poly.pdbx_seq_one_letter_code
_entity_poly.pdbx_strand_id
1 'polypeptide(L)'
;MRHISRASALLVLGMGLNADLVRADTFSAEGAFDSVSVYAGQGADHNLRELPGRILERSLDWDKTYFAALGFGKVRGTLKDSIESFRDTPFASIRHGYETVLVKHFGLQSNGELGAAYMLKTPDLQLGKLGVNFGAGAGLSYALGYPSYEDGPDNDPARRYRLQLLALFDLEWRIIGFDNLSVVTRVHHRSGVYGLIAPRHVGSNFLAVGVRHKF
;
A
#
# COMPACT_ATOMS: atom_id res chain seq x y z
N MET A 1 -34.63 -21.84 1.13
CA MET A 1 -35.13 -20.90 0.10
C MET A 1 -34.18 -19.70 0.06
N ARG A 2 -33.43 -19.55 -1.04
CA ARG A 2 -32.45 -18.49 -1.26
C ARG A 2 -33.13 -17.33 -1.98
N HIS A 3 -33.02 -16.12 -1.46
CA HIS A 3 -33.20 -14.89 -2.24
C HIS A 3 -31.96 -14.04 -2.02
N ILE A 4 -31.12 -13.94 -3.06
CA ILE A 4 -30.05 -12.94 -3.14
C ILE A 4 -30.46 -12.01 -4.27
N SER A 5 -30.81 -10.77 -3.92
CA SER A 5 -31.11 -9.71 -4.86
C SER A 5 -29.83 -9.24 -5.54
N ARG A 6 -29.78 -9.31 -6.87
CA ARG A 6 -28.75 -8.68 -7.68
C ARG A 6 -29.10 -7.21 -7.86
N ALA A 7 -28.26 -6.29 -7.38
CA ALA A 7 -28.33 -4.88 -7.73
C ALA A 7 -27.35 -4.61 -8.87
N SER A 8 -27.87 -4.17 -10.02
CA SER A 8 -27.09 -3.76 -11.18
C SER A 8 -27.04 -2.23 -11.21
N ALA A 9 -25.86 -1.62 -11.22
CA ALA A 9 -25.68 -0.20 -11.49
C ALA A 9 -25.27 -0.01 -12.96
N LEU A 10 -26.08 0.74 -13.71
CA LEU A 10 -25.86 1.09 -15.11
C LEU A 10 -25.22 2.48 -15.17
N LEU A 11 -24.00 2.59 -15.72
CA LEU A 11 -23.38 3.88 -16.03
C LEU A 11 -23.39 4.06 -17.56
N VAL A 12 -24.22 4.98 -18.06
CA VAL A 12 -24.26 5.36 -19.48
C VAL A 12 -23.48 6.66 -19.66
N LEU A 13 -22.33 6.59 -20.32
CA LEU A 13 -21.66 7.75 -20.90
C LEU A 13 -21.79 7.63 -22.42
N GLY A 14 -22.64 8.49 -22.98
CA GLY A 14 -22.92 8.52 -24.40
C GLY A 14 -21.79 9.19 -25.18
N MET A 15 -21.29 8.49 -26.19
CA MET A 15 -20.98 9.04 -27.52
C MET A 15 -20.89 7.84 -28.47
N GLY A 16 -21.69 7.88 -29.53
CA GLY A 16 -21.99 6.74 -30.38
C GLY A 16 -20.78 6.14 -31.08
N LEU A 17 -20.74 4.80 -31.12
CA LEU A 17 -20.14 3.94 -32.13
C LEU A 17 -20.54 2.49 -31.79
N ASN A 18 -21.21 1.83 -32.76
CA ASN A 18 -21.51 0.40 -32.91
C ASN A 18 -21.62 -0.48 -31.65
N ALA A 19 -22.84 -0.91 -31.36
CA ALA A 19 -23.19 -1.84 -30.29
C ALA A 19 -22.81 -3.29 -30.66
N ASP A 20 -21.52 -3.60 -30.64
CA ASP A 20 -21.08 -4.95 -30.29
C ASP A 20 -21.12 -5.04 -28.76
N LEU A 21 -22.16 -5.75 -28.26
CA LEU A 21 -22.37 -6.03 -26.85
C LEU A 21 -21.20 -6.89 -26.34
N VAL A 22 -20.12 -6.24 -25.90
CA VAL A 22 -19.14 -6.88 -25.04
C VAL A 22 -19.87 -7.20 -23.74
N ARG A 23 -20.22 -8.48 -23.54
CA ARG A 23 -20.52 -8.99 -22.20
C ARG A 23 -19.27 -8.74 -21.36
N ALA A 24 -19.28 -7.67 -20.59
CA ALA A 24 -18.42 -7.56 -19.44
C ALA A 24 -18.88 -8.67 -18.49
N ASP A 25 -18.23 -9.84 -18.57
CA ASP A 25 -18.32 -10.83 -17.52
C ASP A 25 -17.99 -10.11 -16.22
N THR A 26 -19.02 -9.98 -15.39
CA THR A 26 -18.95 -9.30 -14.10
C THR A 26 -17.79 -9.88 -13.32
N PHE A 27 -16.77 -9.07 -13.05
CA PHE A 27 -15.77 -9.39 -12.04
C PHE A 27 -16.53 -9.65 -10.74
N SER A 28 -16.66 -10.91 -10.33
CA SER A 28 -17.21 -11.23 -9.02
C SER A 28 -16.18 -10.74 -8.01
N ALA A 29 -16.50 -9.66 -7.29
CA ALA A 29 -15.65 -9.12 -6.24
C ALA A 29 -15.54 -10.06 -5.02
N GLU A 30 -16.35 -11.12 -4.95
CA GLU A 30 -16.24 -12.12 -3.90
C GLU A 30 -14.86 -12.79 -3.93
N GLY A 31 -14.08 -12.55 -2.87
CA GLY A 31 -12.76 -13.15 -2.69
C GLY A 31 -11.62 -12.48 -3.45
N ALA A 32 -11.83 -11.35 -4.12
CA ALA A 32 -10.76 -10.61 -4.80
C ALA A 32 -9.72 -10.04 -3.82
N PHE A 33 -10.17 -9.64 -2.64
CA PHE A 33 -9.35 -9.17 -1.52
C PHE A 33 -9.96 -9.67 -0.20
N ASP A 34 -9.13 -9.78 0.83
CA ASP A 34 -9.54 -10.18 2.19
C ASP A 34 -9.62 -8.97 3.13
N SER A 35 -9.16 -7.80 2.67
CA SER A 35 -9.19 -6.58 3.46
C SER A 35 -9.23 -5.32 2.60
N VAL A 36 -9.85 -4.28 3.15
CA VAL A 36 -9.81 -2.91 2.63
C VAL A 36 -9.25 -2.00 3.72
N SER A 37 -8.39 -1.08 3.31
CA SER A 37 -7.74 -0.11 4.21
C SER A 37 -7.94 1.30 3.68
N VAL A 38 -8.12 2.25 4.58
CA VAL A 38 -8.12 3.69 4.26
C VAL A 38 -6.97 4.33 5.01
N TYR A 39 -6.16 5.14 4.33
CA TYR A 39 -5.00 5.81 4.89
C TYR A 39 -5.05 7.32 4.68
N ALA A 40 -4.48 8.06 5.62
CA ALA A 40 -4.04 9.43 5.46
C ALA A 40 -2.55 9.52 5.79
N GLY A 41 -1.76 10.19 4.94
CA GLY A 41 -0.32 10.31 5.10
C GLY A 41 0.21 11.72 4.88
N GLN A 42 1.37 12.00 5.44
CA GLN A 42 2.12 13.25 5.27
C GLN A 42 3.58 12.95 4.88
N GLY A 43 4.13 13.78 4.00
CA GLY A 43 5.52 13.68 3.55
C GLY A 43 6.51 13.98 4.66
N ALA A 44 7.56 13.18 4.74
CA ALA A 44 8.66 13.35 5.69
C ALA A 44 9.97 13.54 4.92
N ASP A 45 10.65 14.66 5.17
CA ASP A 45 11.89 15.05 4.49
C ASP A 45 13.12 14.38 5.14
N HIS A 46 13.14 13.05 5.07
CA HIS A 46 14.21 12.23 5.63
C HIS A 46 14.45 11.04 4.73
N ASN A 47 15.68 10.52 4.69
CA ASN A 47 15.94 9.27 4.01
C ASN A 47 15.22 8.11 4.71
N LEU A 48 14.83 7.08 3.95
CA LEU A 48 14.14 5.90 4.51
C LEU A 48 14.90 5.28 5.70
N ARG A 49 16.24 5.29 5.64
CA ARG A 49 17.11 4.72 6.68
C ARG A 49 17.16 5.56 7.97
N GLU A 50 16.86 6.84 7.87
CA GLU A 50 16.88 7.77 9.00
C GLU A 50 15.56 7.77 9.76
N LEU A 51 14.45 7.46 9.07
CA LEU A 51 13.10 7.50 9.65
C LEU A 51 12.97 6.77 11.00
N PRO A 52 13.49 5.55 11.22
CA PRO A 52 13.37 4.90 12.52
C PRO A 52 13.99 5.71 13.66
N GLY A 53 15.19 6.27 13.46
CA GLY A 53 15.86 7.10 14.44
C GLY A 53 15.11 8.41 14.68
N ARG A 54 14.70 9.09 13.60
CA ARG A 54 13.96 10.36 13.67
C ARG A 54 12.59 10.23 14.34
N ILE A 55 11.90 9.12 14.16
CA ILE A 55 10.65 8.80 14.86
C ILE A 55 10.90 8.67 16.36
N LEU A 56 11.95 7.92 16.76
CA LEU A 56 12.30 7.70 18.17
C LEU A 56 12.74 9.00 18.86
N GLU A 57 13.54 9.80 18.17
CA GLU A 57 14.05 11.10 18.64
C GLU A 57 13.01 12.21 18.57
N ARG A 58 11.86 11.97 17.93
CA ARG A 58 10.81 12.96 17.66
C ARG A 58 11.30 14.18 16.87
N SER A 59 12.22 13.96 15.95
CA SER A 59 12.88 15.00 15.15
C SER A 59 12.54 14.87 13.67
N LEU A 60 11.27 14.58 13.36
CA LEU A 60 10.81 14.48 11.97
C LEU A 60 10.58 15.86 11.38
N ASP A 61 11.15 16.08 10.20
CA ASP A 61 10.89 17.25 9.37
C ASP A 61 9.77 16.91 8.41
N TRP A 62 8.70 17.70 8.48
CA TRP A 62 7.46 17.44 7.78
C TRP A 62 7.27 18.40 6.63
N ASP A 63 6.90 17.87 5.48
CA ASP A 63 6.52 18.66 4.32
C ASP A 63 5.01 18.90 4.26
N LYS A 64 4.63 20.00 3.61
CA LYS A 64 3.22 20.34 3.34
C LYS A 64 2.68 19.57 2.13
N THR A 65 2.93 18.27 2.10
CA THR A 65 2.43 17.33 1.11
C THR A 65 1.80 16.14 1.81
N TYR A 66 0.71 15.65 1.25
CA TYR A 66 -0.17 14.71 1.92
C TYR A 66 -0.73 13.72 0.90
N PHE A 67 -1.24 12.60 1.40
CA PHE A 67 -2.08 11.73 0.59
C PHE A 67 -3.27 11.18 1.37
N ALA A 68 -4.30 10.80 0.61
CA ALA A 68 -5.31 9.85 1.03
C ALA A 68 -5.21 8.59 0.15
N ALA A 69 -5.39 7.41 0.73
CA ALA A 69 -5.25 6.16 -0.03
C ALA A 69 -6.28 5.09 0.35
N LEU A 70 -6.61 4.26 -0.64
CA LEU A 70 -7.31 2.99 -0.47
C LEU A 70 -6.33 1.85 -0.69
N GLY A 71 -6.28 0.89 0.23
CA GLY A 71 -5.50 -0.34 0.11
C GLY A 71 -6.40 -1.56 0.02
N PHE A 72 -6.11 -2.47 -0.90
CA PHE A 72 -6.83 -3.74 -1.10
C PHE A 72 -5.85 -4.88 -0.88
N GLY A 73 -6.01 -5.60 0.23
CA GLY A 73 -5.07 -6.65 0.66
C GLY A 73 -5.64 -8.04 0.46
N LYS A 74 -4.85 -8.95 -0.12
CA LYS A 74 -5.15 -10.38 -0.25
C LYS A 74 -4.07 -11.20 0.44
N VAL A 75 -4.46 -12.07 1.37
CA VAL A 75 -3.58 -13.05 2.02
C VAL A 75 -3.60 -14.34 1.21
N ARG A 76 -2.43 -14.92 0.96
CA ARG A 76 -2.26 -16.16 0.21
C ARG A 76 -2.04 -17.38 1.10
N GLY A 77 -1.54 -17.16 2.32
CA GLY A 77 -1.24 -18.20 3.29
C GLY A 77 -0.03 -17.81 4.13
N THR A 78 0.60 -18.80 4.76
CA THR A 78 1.90 -18.64 5.42
C THR A 78 3.04 -19.14 4.52
N LEU A 79 4.28 -18.75 4.81
CA LEU A 79 5.44 -19.17 4.02
C LEU A 79 5.59 -20.69 4.00
N LYS A 80 5.34 -21.38 5.12
CA LYS A 80 5.37 -22.86 5.17
C LYS A 80 4.36 -23.52 4.21
N ASP A 81 3.22 -22.87 3.97
CA ASP A 81 2.14 -23.41 3.13
C ASP A 81 2.47 -23.25 1.65
N SER A 82 3.37 -22.32 1.31
CA SER A 82 3.66 -21.94 -0.08
C SER A 82 5.07 -22.29 -0.54
N ILE A 83 6.03 -22.42 0.38
CA ILE A 83 7.43 -22.67 0.08
C ILE A 83 7.97 -23.70 1.08
N GLU A 84 8.29 -24.89 0.57
CA GLU A 84 8.70 -26.03 1.39
C GLU A 84 9.94 -25.75 2.26
N SER A 85 10.93 -25.02 1.72
CA SER A 85 12.16 -24.67 2.43
C SER A 85 11.95 -23.81 3.69
N PHE A 86 10.76 -23.20 3.88
CA PHE A 86 10.46 -22.40 5.07
C PHE A 86 9.73 -23.18 6.18
N ARG A 87 9.31 -24.44 5.97
CA ARG A 87 8.47 -25.19 6.93
C ARG A 87 9.05 -25.28 8.34
N ASP A 88 10.33 -25.60 8.45
CA ASP A 88 11.02 -25.81 9.72
C ASP A 88 11.91 -24.62 10.11
N THR A 89 11.57 -23.43 9.62
CA THR A 89 12.32 -22.20 9.89
C THR A 89 11.55 -21.28 10.84
N PRO A 90 12.22 -20.34 11.52
CA PRO A 90 11.54 -19.28 12.30
C PRO A 90 10.57 -18.43 11.45
N PHE A 91 10.69 -18.45 10.13
CA PHE A 91 9.86 -17.70 9.19
C PHE A 91 8.60 -18.46 8.74
N ALA A 92 8.42 -19.72 9.14
CA ALA A 92 7.33 -20.58 8.72
C ALA A 92 5.95 -19.91 8.83
N SER A 93 5.72 -19.20 9.94
CA SER A 93 4.45 -18.56 10.27
C SER A 93 4.28 -17.15 9.70
N ILE A 94 5.25 -16.63 8.94
CA ILE A 94 5.09 -15.35 8.24
C ILE A 94 3.98 -15.52 7.21
N ARG A 95 2.98 -14.65 7.30
CA ARG A 95 1.90 -14.57 6.31
C ARG A 95 2.41 -13.80 5.10
N HIS A 96 1.99 -14.21 3.92
CA HIS A 96 2.31 -13.49 2.68
C HIS A 96 1.09 -13.26 1.82
N GLY A 97 1.19 -12.27 0.94
CA GLY A 97 0.07 -11.83 0.14
C GLY A 97 0.43 -10.64 -0.76
N TYR A 98 -0.60 -9.98 -1.26
CA TYR A 98 -0.46 -8.81 -2.12
C TYR A 98 -1.29 -7.66 -1.56
N GLU A 99 -0.82 -6.43 -1.76
CA GLU A 99 -1.59 -5.23 -1.51
C GLU A 99 -1.53 -4.33 -2.75
N THR A 100 -2.71 -3.95 -3.25
CA THR A 100 -2.84 -2.88 -4.26
C THR A 100 -3.25 -1.61 -3.57
N VAL A 101 -2.65 -0.48 -3.94
CA VAL A 101 -2.93 0.84 -3.36
C VAL A 101 -3.34 1.82 -4.45
N LEU A 102 -4.39 2.59 -4.16
CA LEU A 102 -4.82 3.75 -4.93
C LEU A 102 -4.61 4.98 -4.07
N VAL A 103 -3.78 5.91 -4.53
CA VAL A 103 -3.32 7.05 -3.74
C VAL A 103 -3.69 8.34 -4.46
N LYS A 104 -4.24 9.30 -3.73
CA LYS A 104 -4.41 10.68 -4.19
C LYS A 104 -3.53 11.58 -3.34
N HIS A 105 -2.54 12.18 -3.98
CA HIS A 105 -1.66 13.18 -3.37
C HIS A 105 -2.23 14.59 -3.52
N PHE A 106 -1.96 15.44 -2.53
CA PHE A 106 -2.33 16.87 -2.47
C PHE A 106 -1.31 17.68 -1.65
N GLY A 107 -1.31 19.00 -1.77
CA GLY A 107 -0.30 19.89 -1.17
C GLY A 107 0.76 20.30 -2.18
N LEU A 108 2.05 20.02 -1.92
CA LEU A 108 3.17 20.32 -2.85
C LEU A 108 3.12 19.53 -4.17
N GLN A 109 2.23 18.54 -4.27
CA GLN A 109 1.91 17.85 -5.51
C GLN A 109 0.41 17.59 -5.61
N SER A 110 -0.11 17.44 -6.83
CA SER A 110 -1.48 17.00 -7.08
C SER A 110 -1.44 15.90 -8.12
N ASN A 111 -1.44 14.66 -7.66
CA ASN A 111 -1.20 13.50 -8.51
C ASN A 111 -1.95 12.27 -7.98
N GLY A 112 -2.31 11.36 -8.89
CA GLY A 112 -2.76 10.01 -8.53
C GLY A 112 -1.60 9.02 -8.60
N GLU A 113 -1.65 7.98 -7.79
CA GLU A 113 -0.68 6.89 -7.80
C GLU A 113 -1.41 5.55 -7.71
N LEU A 114 -0.97 4.60 -8.54
CA LEU A 114 -1.37 3.21 -8.51
C LEU A 114 -0.16 2.38 -8.10
N GLY A 115 -0.30 1.55 -7.08
CA GLY A 115 0.78 0.68 -6.63
C GLY A 115 0.31 -0.74 -6.36
N ALA A 116 1.23 -1.70 -6.47
CA ALA A 116 1.03 -3.08 -6.06
C ALA A 116 2.31 -3.60 -5.41
N ALA A 117 2.18 -4.24 -4.25
CA ALA A 117 3.29 -4.80 -3.49
C ALA A 117 3.01 -6.24 -3.07
N TYR A 118 4.03 -7.08 -3.10
CA TYR A 118 4.04 -8.34 -2.37
C TYR A 118 4.36 -8.04 -0.91
N MET A 119 3.53 -8.55 0.00
CA MET A 119 3.57 -8.24 1.43
C MET A 119 3.96 -9.49 2.22
N LEU A 120 4.87 -9.33 3.18
CA LEU A 120 5.16 -10.26 4.25
C LEU A 120 4.67 -9.66 5.57
N LYS A 121 4.06 -10.47 6.44
CA LYS A 121 3.58 -10.05 7.76
C LYS A 121 3.95 -11.06 8.84
N THR A 122 4.46 -10.58 9.95
CA THR A 122 4.73 -11.44 11.12
C THR A 122 3.41 -11.95 11.73
N PRO A 123 3.48 -13.02 12.54
CA PRO A 123 2.44 -13.30 13.53
C PRO A 123 2.23 -12.11 14.47
N ASP A 124 1.06 -12.06 15.10
CA ASP A 124 0.75 -11.04 16.09
C ASP A 124 1.56 -11.32 17.37
N LEU A 125 2.34 -10.34 17.81
CA LEU A 125 2.87 -10.26 19.17
C LEU A 125 1.76 -9.78 20.10
N GLN A 126 1.41 -10.58 21.09
CA GLN A 126 0.33 -10.25 22.02
C GLN A 126 0.85 -9.46 23.22
N LEU A 127 0.31 -8.26 23.41
CA LEU A 127 0.55 -7.34 24.50
C LEU A 127 -0.75 -7.15 25.29
N GLY A 128 -1.12 -8.17 26.07
CA GLY A 128 -2.41 -8.22 26.77
C GLY A 128 -3.58 -8.33 25.78
N LYS A 129 -4.41 -7.28 25.70
CA LYS A 129 -5.56 -7.21 24.77
C LYS A 129 -5.21 -6.63 23.40
N LEU A 130 -3.94 -6.29 23.18
CA LEU A 130 -3.45 -5.67 21.95
C LEU A 130 -2.52 -6.65 21.22
N GLY A 131 -2.89 -7.04 20.01
CA GLY A 131 -1.99 -7.73 19.08
C GLY A 131 -1.29 -6.72 18.19
N VAL A 132 0.02 -6.87 18.00
CA VAL A 132 0.81 -6.05 17.08
C VAL A 132 1.56 -6.95 16.11
N ASN A 133 1.45 -6.70 14.81
CA ASN A 133 2.32 -7.34 13.82
C ASN A 133 3.07 -6.31 12.98
N PHE A 134 4.21 -6.74 12.46
CA PHE A 134 4.98 -5.98 11.50
C PHE A 134 4.74 -6.52 10.09
N GLY A 135 4.56 -5.62 9.13
CA GLY A 135 4.48 -5.93 7.71
C GLY A 135 5.58 -5.23 6.93
N ALA A 136 6.16 -5.92 5.95
CA ALA A 136 7.07 -5.35 4.98
C ALA A 136 6.65 -5.80 3.58
N GLY A 137 6.63 -4.88 2.63
CA GLY A 137 6.30 -5.21 1.24
C GLY A 137 7.11 -4.44 0.24
N ALA A 138 7.25 -5.05 -0.94
CA ALA A 138 7.97 -4.50 -2.07
C ALA A 138 7.18 -4.74 -3.37
N GLY A 139 7.21 -3.76 -4.26
CA GLY A 139 6.62 -3.89 -5.59
C GLY A 139 6.78 -2.63 -6.41
N LEU A 140 5.80 -2.30 -7.22
CA LEU A 140 5.87 -1.17 -8.15
C LEU A 140 4.80 -0.13 -7.84
N SER A 141 5.17 1.13 -8.02
CA SER A 141 4.26 2.28 -7.95
C SER A 141 4.39 3.10 -9.22
N TYR A 142 3.25 3.54 -9.76
CA TYR A 142 3.15 4.37 -10.94
C TYR A 142 2.36 5.64 -10.64
N ALA A 143 3.02 6.78 -10.72
CA ALA A 143 2.39 8.10 -10.71
C ALA A 143 1.63 8.34 -12.03
N LEU A 144 0.33 8.61 -11.94
CA LEU A 144 -0.57 8.86 -13.08
C LEU A 144 -0.34 10.23 -13.74
N GLY A 145 0.26 11.16 -13.00
CA GLY A 145 0.57 12.53 -13.40
C GLY A 145 2.04 12.87 -13.18
N TYR A 146 2.33 14.15 -12.88
CA TYR A 146 3.69 14.61 -12.61
C TYR A 146 3.93 14.65 -11.09
N PRO A 147 4.84 13.82 -10.54
CA PRO A 147 5.07 13.76 -9.11
C PRO A 147 6.04 14.87 -8.66
N SER A 148 5.56 16.11 -8.59
CA SER A 148 6.43 17.29 -8.36
C SER A 148 7.22 17.24 -7.06
N TYR A 149 6.69 16.58 -6.02
CA TYR A 149 7.32 16.48 -4.71
C TYR A 149 8.50 15.51 -4.65
N GLU A 150 8.54 14.49 -5.51
CA GLU A 150 9.62 13.49 -5.45
C GLU A 150 10.96 14.08 -5.86
N ASP A 151 12.02 13.61 -5.21
CA ASP A 151 13.36 14.06 -5.53
C ASP A 151 13.78 13.61 -6.93
N GLY A 152 14.55 14.48 -7.60
CA GLY A 152 15.27 14.14 -8.81
C GLY A 152 16.68 13.61 -8.50
N PRO A 153 17.37 13.04 -9.49
CA PRO A 153 18.75 12.62 -9.35
C PRO A 153 19.70 13.81 -9.18
N ASP A 154 20.87 13.58 -8.57
CA ASP A 154 21.85 14.64 -8.26
C ASP A 154 22.26 15.49 -9.47
N ASN A 155 22.35 14.86 -10.64
CA ASN A 155 22.77 15.51 -11.89
C ASN A 155 21.62 16.19 -12.65
N ASP A 156 20.37 15.96 -12.26
CA ASP A 156 19.18 16.60 -12.82
C ASP A 156 18.06 16.65 -11.77
N PRO A 157 18.18 17.53 -10.75
CA PRO A 157 17.25 17.55 -9.61
C PRO A 157 15.81 17.90 -9.98
N ALA A 158 15.56 18.41 -11.18
CA ALA A 158 14.22 18.75 -11.68
C ALA A 158 13.53 17.55 -12.37
N ARG A 159 14.28 16.49 -12.69
CA ARG A 159 13.73 15.30 -13.33
C ARG A 159 12.86 14.52 -12.38
N ARG A 160 11.77 13.97 -12.90
CA ARG A 160 10.79 13.16 -12.16
C ARG A 160 10.55 11.84 -12.87
N TYR A 161 10.23 10.81 -12.10
CA TYR A 161 10.03 9.44 -12.60
C TYR A 161 8.68 8.93 -12.16
N ARG A 162 7.88 8.49 -13.14
CA ARG A 162 6.53 8.00 -12.83
C ARG A 162 6.53 6.60 -12.23
N LEU A 163 7.36 5.71 -12.78
CA LEU A 163 7.52 4.35 -12.28
C LEU A 163 8.66 4.32 -11.26
N GLN A 164 8.38 3.77 -10.09
CA GLN A 164 9.35 3.57 -9.01
C GLN A 164 9.06 2.27 -8.24
N LEU A 165 10.03 1.83 -7.44
CA LEU A 165 9.77 0.82 -6.42
C LEU A 165 8.79 1.39 -5.41
N LEU A 166 7.82 0.56 -5.02
CA LEU A 166 7.01 0.76 -3.83
C LEU A 166 7.59 -0.10 -2.70
N ALA A 167 7.92 0.52 -1.58
CA ALA A 167 8.22 -0.18 -0.33
C ALA A 167 7.24 0.26 0.76
N LEU A 168 6.59 -0.72 1.38
CA LEU A 168 5.58 -0.52 2.42
C LEU A 168 6.08 -1.15 3.72
N PHE A 169 6.08 -0.39 4.81
CA PHE A 169 6.38 -0.91 6.14
C PHE A 169 5.24 -0.58 7.08
N ASP A 170 4.56 -1.62 7.58
CA ASP A 170 3.37 -1.50 8.41
C ASP A 170 3.67 -1.94 9.84
N LEU A 171 3.12 -1.22 10.82
CA LEU A 171 2.74 -1.79 12.11
C LEU A 171 1.22 -1.83 12.16
N GLU A 172 0.68 -3.02 12.37
CA GLU A 172 -0.77 -3.25 12.45
C GLU A 172 -1.15 -3.59 13.89
N TRP A 173 -2.08 -2.81 14.43
CA TRP A 173 -2.54 -2.83 15.80
C TRP A 173 -3.97 -3.40 15.85
N ARG A 174 -4.14 -4.52 16.55
CA ARG A 174 -5.40 -5.27 16.63
C ARG A 174 -5.86 -5.34 18.07
N ILE A 175 -7.11 -4.97 18.31
CA ILE A 175 -7.70 -5.03 19.66
C ILE A 175 -8.53 -6.31 19.75
N ILE A 176 -8.24 -7.15 20.74
CA ILE A 176 -9.02 -8.38 21.00
C ILE A 176 -10.49 -8.00 21.21
N GLY A 177 -11.40 -8.64 20.48
CA GLY A 177 -12.83 -8.34 20.47
C GLY A 177 -13.29 -7.44 19.30
N PHE A 178 -12.35 -6.93 18.51
CA PHE A 178 -12.60 -6.21 17.24
C PHE A 178 -11.82 -6.88 16.10
N ASP A 179 -12.06 -8.17 15.87
CA ASP A 179 -11.16 -9.01 15.07
C ASP A 179 -11.10 -8.62 13.58
N ASN A 180 -12.16 -7.97 13.10
CA ASN A 180 -12.30 -7.47 11.73
C ASN A 180 -11.77 -6.04 11.53
N LEU A 181 -11.30 -5.36 12.58
CA LEU A 181 -10.78 -3.99 12.50
C LEU A 181 -9.37 -3.89 13.08
N SER A 182 -8.57 -3.06 12.46
CA SER A 182 -7.20 -2.78 12.90
C SER A 182 -6.79 -1.36 12.55
N VAL A 183 -5.95 -0.77 13.39
CA VAL A 183 -5.24 0.46 13.06
C VAL A 183 -3.92 0.08 12.41
N VAL A 184 -3.50 0.83 11.38
CA VAL A 184 -2.24 0.60 10.68
C VAL A 184 -1.45 1.89 10.69
N THR A 185 -0.21 1.85 11.11
CA THR A 185 0.77 2.91 10.87
C THR A 185 1.72 2.44 9.78
N ARG A 186 2.00 3.29 8.79
CA ARG A 186 2.70 2.92 7.57
C ARG A 186 3.82 3.90 7.23
N VAL A 187 4.97 3.37 6.83
CA VAL A 187 5.91 4.09 5.98
C VAL A 187 5.61 3.71 4.54
N HIS A 188 5.20 4.69 3.74
CA HIS A 188 4.97 4.56 2.30
C HIS A 188 6.16 5.19 1.60
N HIS A 189 7.05 4.35 1.09
CA HIS A 189 8.28 4.76 0.45
C HIS A 189 8.23 4.48 -1.04
N ARG A 190 8.69 5.44 -1.83
CA ARG A 190 8.98 5.25 -3.25
C ARG A 190 10.43 5.57 -3.54
N SER A 191 11.08 4.78 -4.40
CA SER A 191 12.44 5.09 -4.84
C SER A 191 12.83 4.51 -6.18
N GLY A 192 13.92 5.05 -6.75
CA GLY A 192 14.59 4.51 -7.94
C GLY A 192 15.39 3.23 -7.71
N VAL A 193 15.53 2.75 -6.47
CA VAL A 193 16.34 1.57 -6.09
C VAL A 193 17.79 1.71 -6.57
N TYR A 194 18.41 2.85 -6.21
CA TYR A 194 19.83 3.12 -6.47
C TYR A 194 20.27 2.92 -7.95
N GLY A 195 19.38 3.17 -8.92
CA GLY A 195 19.70 3.05 -10.36
C GLY A 195 18.99 1.92 -11.09
N LEU A 196 18.30 1.00 -10.40
CA LEU A 196 17.61 -0.12 -11.07
C LEU A 196 16.36 0.35 -11.84
N ILE A 197 15.59 1.27 -11.26
CA ILE A 197 14.35 1.81 -11.87
C ILE A 197 14.52 3.29 -12.21
N ALA A 198 15.13 4.06 -11.32
CA ALA A 198 15.53 5.45 -11.53
C ALA A 198 16.88 5.70 -10.84
N PRO A 199 17.62 6.77 -11.19
CA PRO A 199 18.93 7.02 -10.60
C PRO A 199 18.86 7.25 -9.08
N ARG A 200 20.04 7.36 -8.44
CA ARG A 200 20.15 7.61 -7.00
C ARG A 200 19.49 8.95 -6.64
N HIS A 201 19.10 9.08 -5.37
CA HIS A 201 18.40 10.24 -4.81
C HIS A 201 16.99 10.47 -5.36
N VAL A 202 16.44 9.58 -6.18
CA VAL A 202 15.03 9.66 -6.60
C VAL A 202 14.14 8.91 -5.62
N GLY A 203 13.17 9.61 -5.01
CA GLY A 203 12.22 8.99 -4.10
C GLY A 203 11.30 9.95 -3.35
N SER A 204 10.50 9.39 -2.46
CA SER A 204 9.78 10.13 -1.42
C SER A 204 9.45 9.19 -0.25
N ASN A 205 9.25 9.80 0.91
CA ASN A 205 8.81 9.10 2.12
C ASN A 205 7.56 9.76 2.67
N PHE A 206 6.58 8.95 3.03
CA PHE A 206 5.40 9.39 3.74
C PHE A 206 5.18 8.52 4.97
N LEU A 207 4.80 9.15 6.07
CA LEU A 207 4.28 8.48 7.24
C LEU A 207 2.77 8.60 7.23
N ALA A 208 2.08 7.48 7.44
CA ALA A 208 0.64 7.37 7.32
C ALA A 208 0.02 6.62 8.50
N VAL A 209 -1.23 6.95 8.78
CA VAL A 209 -2.12 6.20 9.67
C VAL A 209 -3.35 5.78 8.89
N GLY A 210 -3.90 4.62 9.22
CA GLY A 210 -5.07 4.10 8.55
C GLY A 210 -5.86 3.13 9.40
N VAL A 211 -7.05 2.81 8.90
CA VAL A 211 -7.93 1.77 9.44
C VAL A 211 -8.07 0.68 8.38
N ARG A 212 -7.93 -0.57 8.80
CA ARG A 212 -8.06 -1.75 7.94
C ARG A 212 -9.20 -2.63 8.43
N HIS A 213 -10.15 -2.88 7.54
CA HIS A 213 -11.25 -3.81 7.73
C HIS A 213 -10.95 -5.14 7.03
N LYS A 214 -11.25 -6.26 7.69
CA LYS A 214 -11.04 -7.63 7.20
C LYS A 214 -12.38 -8.36 7.11
N PHE A 215 -12.55 -9.12 6.03
CA PHE A 215 -13.74 -9.92 5.76
C PHE A 215 -13.57 -11.38 6.20
#